data_AF-A0A2N2X188-F1
#
_entry.id   AF-A0A2N2X188-F1
#
_cell.length_a   1.000
_cell.length_b   1.000
_cell.length_c   1.000
_cell.angle_alpha   90.00
_cell.angle_beta   90.00
_cell.angle_gamma   90.00
#
_symmetry.space_group_name_H-M   'P 1'
#
loop_
_entity.id
_entity.type
_entity.pdbx_description
1 polymer ?
#
loop_
_entity_poly.entity_id
_entity_poly.type
_entity_poly.pdbx_seq_one_letter_code
_entity_poly.pdbx_strand_id
1 'polypeptide(L)'
;MKFLSKTLTLFILINSNLVFSQEWKNLKSYQKETKNSLLFDGCWLKKDRKNQTSVWSQANTYNLSLKNGNKKYETISEIRDFYIWFDKERIKQGHEIQWIGIAAIAASELSKLDNDFIRWFIVRNKEIVQFGRQGSEKVFDYAFPKLKELYFSNDLLKGKEAENWDKIHGTEEQCEILDSLYGKLSEKAFQKLERMAKGKGIFRFGVPKNLRFEGDLYDCEARIDYGTSKILPVYLTKYPSQKN
;
A
#
# COMPACT_ATOMS: atom_id res chain seq x y z
N MET A 1 -18.32 23.46 -63.64
CA MET A 1 -17.03 23.40 -62.92
C MET A 1 -17.33 23.17 -61.44
N LYS A 2 -17.17 21.93 -60.96
CA LYS A 2 -17.32 21.57 -59.54
C LYS A 2 -15.94 21.70 -58.89
N PHE A 3 -15.79 22.50 -57.84
CA PHE A 3 -14.71 22.30 -56.88
C PHE A 3 -15.27 22.21 -55.47
N LEU A 4 -14.98 21.05 -54.88
CA LEU A 4 -15.53 20.54 -53.64
C LEU A 4 -15.07 21.34 -52.42
N SER A 5 -16.00 21.48 -51.49
CA SER A 5 -15.81 21.87 -50.10
C SER A 5 -14.74 21.02 -49.42
N LYS A 6 -13.75 21.68 -48.78
CA LYS A 6 -12.81 21.05 -47.86
C LYS A 6 -13.31 21.28 -46.42
N THR A 7 -14.12 20.36 -45.92
CA THR A 7 -14.39 20.25 -44.49
C THR A 7 -13.29 19.40 -43.85
N LEU A 8 -12.44 20.01 -43.05
CA LEU A 8 -11.42 19.32 -42.26
C LEU A 8 -12.08 18.80 -40.98
N THR A 9 -12.44 17.53 -40.94
CA THR A 9 -12.99 16.88 -39.73
C THR A 9 -11.83 16.49 -38.82
N LEU A 10 -11.61 17.26 -37.75
CA LEU A 10 -10.68 16.93 -36.67
C LEU A 10 -11.30 15.82 -35.81
N PHE A 11 -10.84 14.58 -35.98
CA PHE A 11 -11.14 13.50 -35.05
C PHE A 11 -10.30 13.69 -33.78
N ILE A 12 -10.91 14.31 -32.75
CA ILE A 12 -10.36 14.28 -31.39
C ILE A 12 -10.58 12.86 -30.87
N LEU A 13 -9.54 12.02 -30.96
CA LEU A 13 -9.45 10.78 -30.19
C LEU A 13 -9.30 11.18 -28.73
N ILE A 14 -10.43 11.38 -28.05
CA ILE A 14 -10.48 11.45 -26.59
C ILE A 14 -10.13 10.04 -26.12
N ASN A 15 -8.84 9.78 -25.91
CA ASN A 15 -8.39 8.69 -25.07
C ASN A 15 -8.81 9.04 -23.65
N SER A 16 -10.08 8.80 -23.35
CA SER A 16 -10.62 8.79 -22.00
C SER A 16 -10.06 7.56 -21.29
N ASN A 17 -8.77 7.58 -20.98
CA ASN A 17 -8.27 6.91 -19.79
C ASN A 17 -8.85 7.69 -18.60
N LEU A 18 -10.18 7.68 -18.47
CA LEU A 18 -10.85 8.02 -17.24
C LEU A 18 -10.19 7.11 -16.22
N VAL A 19 -9.56 7.73 -15.23
CA VAL A 19 -9.04 7.02 -14.07
C VAL A 19 -10.28 6.53 -13.34
N PHE A 20 -10.79 5.38 -13.78
CA PHE A 20 -11.88 4.70 -13.12
C PHE A 20 -11.36 4.23 -11.77
N SER A 21 -12.03 4.68 -10.71
CA SER A 21 -11.81 4.12 -9.38
C SER A 21 -12.11 2.62 -9.47
N GLN A 22 -11.19 1.80 -8.99
CA GLN A 22 -11.39 0.36 -9.00
C GLN A 22 -12.19 -0.10 -7.77
N GLU A 23 -12.24 0.70 -6.70
CA GLU A 23 -13.12 0.46 -5.56
C GLU A 23 -14.48 1.15 -5.76
N TRP A 24 -15.54 0.35 -5.70
CA TRP A 24 -16.92 0.86 -5.76
C TRP A 24 -17.61 0.71 -4.42
N LYS A 25 -18.35 1.74 -3.99
CA LYS A 25 -19.11 1.69 -2.72
C LYS A 25 -20.07 0.48 -2.69
N ASN A 26 -20.75 0.23 -3.80
CA ASN A 26 -21.62 -0.93 -4.00
C ASN A 26 -21.92 -1.14 -5.51
N LEU A 27 -22.59 -2.25 -5.84
CA LEU A 27 -22.93 -2.60 -7.21
C LEU A 27 -23.87 -1.56 -7.87
N LYS A 28 -24.77 -0.95 -7.10
CA LYS A 28 -25.70 0.07 -7.61
C LYS A 28 -24.94 1.33 -8.07
N SER A 29 -23.92 1.78 -7.33
CA SER A 29 -23.10 2.92 -7.77
C SER A 29 -22.31 2.57 -9.03
N TYR A 30 -21.75 1.37 -9.10
CA TYR A 30 -21.03 0.88 -10.29
C TYR A 30 -21.94 0.87 -11.53
N GLN A 31 -23.09 0.19 -11.44
CA GLN A 31 -24.05 0.09 -12.55
C GLN A 31 -24.56 1.45 -13.03
N LYS A 32 -24.75 2.40 -12.10
CA LYS A 32 -25.19 3.75 -12.44
C LYS A 32 -24.18 4.46 -13.35
N GLU A 33 -22.89 4.31 -13.05
CA GLU A 33 -21.79 5.01 -13.69
C GLU A 33 -21.31 4.31 -14.97
N THR A 34 -21.09 3.00 -14.91
CA THR A 34 -20.50 2.23 -16.02
C THR A 34 -21.55 1.66 -16.97
N LYS A 35 -22.82 1.59 -16.55
CA LYS A 35 -23.92 0.88 -17.24
C LYS A 35 -23.75 -0.64 -17.33
N ASN A 36 -22.71 -1.21 -16.71
CA ASN A 36 -22.47 -2.66 -16.72
C ASN A 36 -23.14 -3.32 -15.51
N SER A 37 -23.80 -4.46 -15.75
CA SER A 37 -24.44 -5.25 -14.69
C SER A 37 -23.44 -5.97 -13.80
N LEU A 38 -22.26 -6.29 -14.33
CA LEU A 38 -21.16 -7.01 -13.68
C LEU A 38 -19.91 -6.13 -13.58
N LEU A 39 -19.13 -6.36 -12.53
CA LEU A 39 -17.84 -5.70 -12.33
C LEU A 39 -16.86 -6.11 -13.44
N PHE A 40 -16.12 -5.15 -13.97
CA PHE A 40 -14.98 -5.42 -14.83
C PHE A 40 -13.82 -6.02 -14.05
N ASP A 41 -12.93 -6.71 -14.76
CA ASP A 41 -11.69 -7.20 -14.17
C ASP A 41 -10.88 -6.04 -13.57
N GLY A 42 -10.36 -6.26 -12.36
CA GLY A 42 -9.68 -5.24 -11.61
C GLY A 42 -10.57 -4.31 -10.78
N CYS A 43 -11.90 -4.33 -10.97
CA CYS A 43 -12.85 -3.63 -10.10
C CYS A 43 -13.28 -4.52 -8.91
N TRP A 44 -13.55 -3.91 -7.76
CA TRP A 44 -14.11 -4.57 -6.59
C TRP A 44 -15.11 -3.67 -5.86
N LEU A 45 -15.98 -4.24 -5.03
CA LEU A 45 -16.76 -3.45 -4.09
C LEU A 45 -16.00 -3.27 -2.79
N LYS A 46 -16.24 -2.16 -2.08
CA LYS A 46 -15.65 -1.92 -0.75
C LYS A 46 -15.85 -3.09 0.24
N LYS A 47 -16.98 -3.80 0.13
CA LYS A 47 -17.24 -5.01 0.93
C LYS A 47 -16.33 -6.18 0.54
N ASP A 48 -15.96 -6.31 -0.73
CA ASP A 48 -15.11 -7.38 -1.25
C ASP A 48 -13.70 -7.26 -0.67
N ARG A 49 -13.13 -6.05 -0.69
CA ARG A 49 -11.83 -5.78 -0.06
C ARG A 49 -11.87 -6.03 1.45
N LYS A 50 -12.84 -5.43 2.15
CA LYS A 50 -12.95 -5.55 3.62
C LYS A 50 -13.10 -6.99 4.10
N ASN A 51 -13.77 -7.82 3.29
CA ASN A 51 -14.01 -9.23 3.61
C ASN A 51 -13.02 -10.18 2.88
N GLN A 52 -12.08 -9.63 2.11
CA GLN A 52 -11.10 -10.37 1.29
C GLN A 52 -11.73 -11.49 0.44
N THR A 53 -12.78 -11.16 -0.31
CA THR A 53 -13.50 -12.13 -1.13
C THR A 53 -12.71 -12.54 -2.38
N SER A 54 -13.20 -13.55 -3.11
CA SER A 54 -12.62 -13.97 -4.39
C SER A 54 -12.61 -12.84 -5.43
N VAL A 55 -13.60 -11.95 -5.43
CA VAL A 55 -13.66 -10.77 -6.31
C VAL A 55 -12.48 -9.84 -6.04
N TRP A 56 -12.15 -9.60 -4.76
CA TRP A 56 -10.96 -8.82 -4.39
C TRP A 56 -9.67 -9.51 -4.84
N SER A 57 -9.56 -10.82 -4.64
CA SER A 57 -8.39 -11.59 -5.08
C SER A 57 -8.18 -11.53 -6.60
N GLN A 58 -9.24 -11.77 -7.38
CA GLN A 58 -9.21 -11.68 -8.85
C GLN A 58 -8.85 -10.28 -9.34
N ALA A 59 -9.43 -9.24 -8.72
CA ALA A 59 -9.11 -7.86 -9.03
C ALA A 59 -7.62 -7.54 -8.77
N ASN A 60 -7.07 -8.02 -7.64
CA ASN A 60 -5.65 -7.83 -7.33
C ASN A 60 -4.75 -8.55 -8.32
N THR A 61 -5.02 -9.83 -8.65
CA THR A 61 -4.25 -10.57 -9.66
C THR A 61 -4.29 -9.86 -11.01
N TYR A 62 -5.46 -9.40 -11.44
CA TYR A 62 -5.61 -8.64 -12.68
C TYR A 62 -4.80 -7.34 -12.63
N ASN A 63 -4.95 -6.53 -11.58
CA ASN A 63 -4.22 -5.27 -11.44
C ASN A 63 -2.70 -5.50 -11.43
N LEU A 64 -2.23 -6.56 -10.77
CA LEU A 64 -0.81 -6.93 -10.73
C LEU A 64 -0.25 -7.24 -12.13
N SER A 65 -1.07 -7.77 -13.03
CA SER A 65 -0.67 -8.02 -14.43
C SER A 65 -0.46 -6.74 -15.25
N LEU A 66 -1.02 -5.60 -14.82
CA LEU A 66 -0.94 -4.33 -15.54
C LEU A 66 0.40 -3.60 -15.32
N LYS A 67 0.79 -2.69 -16.23
CA LYS A 67 2.02 -1.89 -16.12
C LYS A 67 1.97 -0.84 -14.99
N ASN A 68 0.79 -0.28 -14.73
CA ASN A 68 0.56 0.76 -13.71
C ASN A 68 -0.56 0.33 -12.74
N GLY A 69 -0.58 -0.96 -12.39
CA GLY A 69 -1.62 -1.54 -11.52
C GLY A 69 -1.65 -0.94 -10.11
N ASN A 70 -0.49 -0.52 -9.60
CA ASN A 70 -0.34 0.20 -8.33
C ASN A 70 -1.23 1.45 -8.23
N LYS A 71 -1.42 2.17 -9.34
CA LYS A 71 -2.23 3.40 -9.38
C LYS A 71 -3.73 3.18 -9.17
N LYS A 72 -4.16 1.91 -9.06
CA LYS A 72 -5.54 1.51 -8.80
C LYS A 72 -5.92 1.54 -7.32
N TYR A 73 -4.94 1.68 -6.43
CA TYR A 73 -5.10 1.71 -4.98
C TYR A 73 -4.90 3.16 -4.54
N GLU A 74 -5.99 3.84 -4.18
CA GLU A 74 -6.02 5.28 -3.93
C GLU A 74 -5.76 5.63 -2.46
N THR A 75 -6.08 4.71 -1.55
CA THR A 75 -5.98 4.93 -0.09
C THR A 75 -4.94 4.04 0.55
N ILE A 76 -4.42 4.47 1.71
CA ILE A 76 -3.48 3.67 2.50
C ILE A 76 -4.13 2.35 2.92
N SER A 77 -5.42 2.36 3.22
CA SER A 77 -6.22 1.17 3.53
C SER A 77 -6.29 0.17 2.38
N GLU A 78 -6.36 0.63 1.14
CA GLU A 78 -6.34 -0.23 -0.04
C GLU A 78 -4.97 -0.86 -0.26
N ILE A 79 -3.90 -0.06 -0.13
CA ILE A 79 -2.51 -0.55 -0.20
C ILE A 79 -2.24 -1.58 0.91
N ARG A 80 -2.66 -1.29 2.15
CA ARG A 80 -2.60 -2.23 3.28
C ARG A 80 -3.30 -3.55 2.95
N ASP A 81 -4.53 -3.48 2.45
CA ASP A 81 -5.32 -4.69 2.17
C ASP A 81 -4.78 -5.46 0.97
N PHE A 82 -4.10 -4.79 0.03
CA PHE A 82 -3.30 -5.45 -0.99
C PHE A 82 -2.13 -6.21 -0.37
N TYR A 83 -1.34 -5.61 0.52
CA TYR A 83 -0.25 -6.32 1.20
C TYR A 83 -0.76 -7.52 2.01
N ILE A 84 -1.90 -7.41 2.70
CA ILE A 84 -2.49 -8.54 3.42
C ILE A 84 -2.91 -9.65 2.45
N TRP A 85 -3.50 -9.31 1.30
CA TRP A 85 -3.84 -10.30 0.28
C TRP A 85 -2.58 -10.96 -0.30
N PHE A 86 -1.58 -10.16 -0.68
CA PHE A 86 -0.35 -10.65 -1.29
C PHE A 86 0.42 -11.56 -0.34
N ASP A 87 0.51 -11.21 0.96
CA ASP A 87 1.15 -12.04 1.97
C ASP A 87 0.49 -13.42 2.07
N LYS A 88 -0.85 -13.51 1.93
CA LYS A 88 -1.54 -14.80 1.89
C LYS A 88 -1.20 -15.60 0.63
N GLU A 89 -1.17 -14.96 -0.52
CA GLU A 89 -0.88 -15.63 -1.79
C GLU A 89 0.58 -16.12 -1.85
N ARG A 90 1.56 -15.31 -1.43
CA ARG A 90 2.96 -15.74 -1.42
C ARG A 90 3.21 -16.91 -0.44
N ILE A 91 2.53 -16.94 0.71
CA ILE A 91 2.57 -18.10 1.64
C ILE A 91 2.02 -19.34 0.94
N LYS A 92 0.89 -19.20 0.24
CA LYS A 92 0.25 -20.31 -0.50
C LYS A 92 1.13 -20.82 -1.65
N GLN A 93 1.87 -19.94 -2.32
CA GLN A 93 2.86 -20.28 -3.35
C GLN A 93 4.11 -20.95 -2.73
N GLY A 94 4.37 -20.73 -1.45
CA GLY A 94 5.48 -21.33 -0.72
C GLY A 94 6.73 -20.44 -0.62
N HIS A 95 6.59 -19.13 -0.85
CA HIS A 95 7.66 -18.16 -0.57
C HIS A 95 7.80 -17.93 0.93
N GLU A 96 9.05 -17.77 1.39
CA GLU A 96 9.38 -17.54 2.81
C GLU A 96 9.73 -16.08 3.13
N ILE A 97 9.64 -15.17 2.15
CA ILE A 97 9.84 -13.72 2.38
C ILE A 97 8.83 -13.17 3.39
N GLN A 98 9.27 -12.25 4.25
CA GLN A 98 8.49 -11.73 5.38
C GLN A 98 8.25 -10.22 5.29
N TRP A 99 9.00 -9.50 4.45
CA TRP A 99 8.91 -8.04 4.30
C TRP A 99 7.50 -7.57 3.97
N ILE A 100 6.71 -8.34 3.20
CA ILE A 100 5.31 -8.00 2.91
C ILE A 100 4.41 -8.07 4.15
N GLY A 101 4.64 -9.04 5.01
CA GLY A 101 3.96 -9.14 6.30
C GLY A 101 4.26 -7.94 7.19
N ILE A 102 5.51 -7.49 7.21
CA ILE A 102 5.95 -6.28 7.93
C ILE A 102 5.26 -5.04 7.33
N ALA A 103 5.31 -4.87 6.01
CA ALA A 103 4.68 -3.76 5.29
C ALA A 103 3.16 -3.70 5.54
N ALA A 104 2.47 -4.85 5.60
CA ALA A 104 1.05 -4.92 5.94
C ALA A 104 0.74 -4.38 7.34
N ILE A 105 1.58 -4.66 8.34
CA ILE A 105 1.42 -4.13 9.71
C ILE A 105 1.72 -2.63 9.75
N ALA A 106 2.82 -2.18 9.14
CA ALA A 106 3.15 -0.76 9.06
C ALA A 106 2.04 0.05 8.37
N ALA A 107 1.54 -0.43 7.23
CA ALA A 107 0.43 0.17 6.51
C ALA A 107 -0.88 0.13 7.32
N SER A 108 -1.07 -0.87 8.20
CA SER A 108 -2.21 -0.91 9.13
C SER A 108 -2.21 0.27 10.10
N GLU A 109 -1.04 0.61 10.66
CA GLU A 109 -0.91 1.77 11.54
C GLU A 109 -1.15 3.08 10.80
N LEU A 110 -0.57 3.24 9.60
CA LEU A 110 -0.75 4.45 8.78
C LEU A 110 -2.17 4.59 8.21
N SER A 111 -2.86 3.49 7.91
CA SER A 111 -4.22 3.51 7.34
C SER A 111 -5.26 4.16 8.26
N LYS A 112 -4.95 4.33 9.56
CA LYS A 112 -5.77 5.10 10.50
C LYS A 112 -5.93 6.56 10.06
N LEU A 113 -5.03 7.09 9.23
CA LEU A 113 -5.08 8.43 8.66
C LEU A 113 -6.18 8.61 7.59
N ASP A 114 -6.67 7.50 7.00
CA ASP A 114 -7.82 7.54 6.10
C ASP A 114 -9.12 7.84 6.86
N ASN A 115 -9.14 7.67 8.18
CA ASN A 115 -10.29 8.03 9.01
C ASN A 115 -10.34 9.54 9.26
N ASP A 116 -11.42 10.18 8.82
CA ASP A 116 -11.62 11.62 8.96
C ASP A 116 -11.59 12.08 10.43
N PHE A 117 -12.18 11.34 11.36
CA PHE A 117 -12.15 11.71 12.77
C PHE A 117 -10.71 11.73 13.32
N ILE A 118 -9.92 10.69 13.05
CA ILE A 118 -8.52 10.62 13.46
C ILE A 118 -7.72 11.78 12.85
N ARG A 119 -7.87 12.01 11.54
CA ARG A 119 -7.17 13.07 10.84
C ARG A 119 -7.49 14.46 11.40
N TRP A 120 -8.76 14.76 11.60
CA TRP A 120 -9.24 16.11 11.93
C TRP A 120 -9.22 16.44 13.42
N PHE A 121 -9.36 15.45 14.30
CA PHE A 121 -9.45 15.69 15.75
C PHE A 121 -8.23 15.21 16.53
N ILE A 122 -7.56 14.14 16.09
CA ILE A 122 -6.42 13.55 16.82
C ILE A 122 -5.09 14.03 16.22
N VAL A 123 -4.87 13.79 14.92
CA VAL A 123 -3.60 14.10 14.25
C VAL A 123 -3.48 15.58 13.94
N ARG A 124 -4.52 16.28 13.50
CA ARG A 124 -4.56 17.76 13.39
C ARG A 124 -3.30 18.38 12.75
N ASN A 125 -2.70 17.71 11.77
CA ASN A 125 -1.49 18.14 11.10
C ASN A 125 -1.53 17.59 9.67
N LYS A 126 -1.60 18.49 8.68
CA LYS A 126 -1.72 18.12 7.26
C LYS A 126 -0.43 17.54 6.69
N GLU A 127 0.74 18.00 7.16
CA GLU A 127 2.04 17.48 6.73
C GLU A 127 2.19 16.00 7.10
N ILE A 128 1.76 15.60 8.30
CA ILE A 128 1.80 14.17 8.71
C ILE A 128 0.87 13.31 7.87
N VAL A 129 -0.32 13.82 7.56
CA VAL A 129 -1.28 13.10 6.69
C VAL A 129 -0.69 12.93 5.30
N GLN A 130 -0.12 14.00 4.75
CA GLN A 130 0.54 13.99 3.45
C GLN A 130 1.75 13.07 3.44
N PHE A 131 2.56 13.09 4.50
CA PHE A 131 3.69 12.18 4.70
C PHE A 131 3.24 10.72 4.67
N GLY A 132 2.21 10.36 5.45
CA GLY A 132 1.70 8.99 5.48
C GLY A 132 1.18 8.52 4.11
N ARG A 133 0.48 9.41 3.38
CA ARG A 133 -0.01 9.12 2.03
C ARG A 133 1.13 8.98 1.03
N GLN A 134 2.02 9.98 0.94
CA GLN A 134 3.14 9.98 0.00
C GLN A 134 4.13 8.85 0.27
N GLY A 135 4.40 8.55 1.55
CA GLY A 135 5.23 7.41 1.94
C GLY A 135 4.63 6.09 1.49
N SER A 136 3.34 5.86 1.78
CA SER A 136 2.63 4.65 1.36
C SER A 136 2.60 4.50 -0.17
N GLU A 137 2.30 5.58 -0.90
CA GLU A 137 2.30 5.61 -2.37
C GLU A 137 3.70 5.30 -2.93
N LYS A 138 4.76 5.96 -2.44
CA LYS A 138 6.14 5.75 -2.91
C LYS A 138 6.66 4.34 -2.66
N VAL A 139 6.43 3.80 -1.46
CA VAL A 139 6.81 2.43 -1.14
C VAL A 139 6.04 1.45 -2.01
N PHE A 140 4.75 1.70 -2.21
CA PHE A 140 3.93 0.83 -3.06
C PHE A 140 4.33 0.89 -4.54
N ASP A 141 4.65 2.07 -5.07
CA ASP A 141 5.17 2.26 -6.42
C ASP A 141 6.46 1.47 -6.67
N TYR A 142 7.31 1.38 -5.65
CA TYR A 142 8.53 0.57 -5.68
C TYR A 142 8.25 -0.93 -5.50
N ALA A 143 7.38 -1.30 -4.56
CA ALA A 143 7.07 -2.68 -4.22
C ALA A 143 6.34 -3.41 -5.35
N PHE A 144 5.33 -2.76 -5.93
CA PHE A 144 4.38 -3.37 -6.87
C PHE A 144 5.03 -4.09 -8.05
N PRO A 145 5.99 -3.52 -8.81
CA PRO A 145 6.63 -4.23 -9.91
C PRO A 145 7.43 -5.46 -9.43
N LYS A 146 8.08 -5.39 -8.27
CA LYS A 146 8.83 -6.53 -7.71
C LYS A 146 7.89 -7.65 -7.26
N LEU A 147 6.75 -7.26 -6.68
CA LEU A 147 5.71 -8.21 -6.28
C LEU A 147 5.02 -8.85 -7.47
N LYS A 148 4.87 -8.11 -8.57
CA LYS A 148 4.42 -8.68 -9.84
C LYS A 148 5.39 -9.75 -10.33
N GLU A 149 6.68 -9.44 -10.39
CA GLU A 149 7.71 -10.40 -10.82
C GLU A 149 7.70 -11.65 -9.94
N LEU A 150 7.64 -11.47 -8.61
CA LEU A 150 7.57 -12.57 -7.66
C LEU A 150 6.32 -13.45 -7.86
N TYR A 151 5.14 -12.83 -7.95
CA TYR A 151 3.86 -13.55 -8.02
C TYR A 151 3.72 -14.41 -9.27
N PHE A 152 4.27 -13.95 -10.39
CA PHE A 152 4.24 -14.67 -11.68
C PHE A 152 5.50 -15.50 -11.93
N SER A 153 6.45 -15.53 -10.99
CA SER A 153 7.64 -16.37 -11.08
C SER A 153 7.30 -17.82 -10.74
N ASN A 154 8.05 -18.76 -11.34
CA ASN A 154 8.05 -20.16 -10.91
C ASN A 154 9.12 -20.41 -9.82
N ASP A 155 10.03 -19.46 -9.59
CA ASP A 155 11.13 -19.60 -8.66
C ASP A 155 10.70 -19.23 -7.24
N LEU A 156 10.88 -20.15 -6.30
CA LEU A 156 10.49 -19.95 -4.90
C LEU A 156 11.66 -19.39 -4.09
N LEU A 157 11.50 -18.13 -3.63
CA LEU A 157 12.40 -17.56 -2.63
C LEU A 157 12.23 -18.24 -1.27
N LYS A 158 13.28 -18.94 -0.82
CA LYS A 158 13.34 -19.68 0.45
C LYS A 158 14.67 -19.50 1.17
N GLY A 159 14.68 -19.81 2.47
CA GLY A 159 15.87 -19.79 3.31
C GLY A 159 16.65 -18.48 3.18
N LYS A 160 17.96 -18.57 2.91
CA LYS A 160 18.82 -17.38 2.80
C LYS A 160 18.52 -16.47 1.63
N GLU A 161 17.93 -16.97 0.55
CA GLU A 161 17.52 -16.11 -0.55
C GLU A 161 16.35 -15.21 -0.14
N ALA A 162 15.37 -15.77 0.58
CA ALA A 162 14.26 -15.00 1.14
C ALA A 162 14.74 -13.96 2.18
N GLU A 163 15.63 -14.35 3.09
CA GLU A 163 16.20 -13.42 4.09
C GLU A 163 16.98 -12.27 3.44
N ASN A 164 17.79 -12.56 2.41
CA ASN A 164 18.52 -11.54 1.68
C ASN A 164 17.57 -10.61 0.92
N TRP A 165 16.51 -11.16 0.32
CA TRP A 165 15.48 -10.39 -0.37
C TRP A 165 14.81 -9.41 0.59
N ASP A 166 14.39 -9.87 1.78
CA ASP A 166 13.79 -9.03 2.81
C ASP A 166 14.73 -7.92 3.29
N LYS A 167 16.01 -8.24 3.50
CA LYS A 167 17.02 -7.27 3.92
C LYS A 167 17.24 -6.18 2.88
N ILE A 168 17.44 -6.57 1.62
CA ILE A 168 17.67 -5.63 0.50
C ILE A 168 16.49 -4.67 0.38
N HIS A 169 15.27 -5.21 0.29
CA HIS A 169 14.09 -4.37 0.10
C HIS A 169 13.72 -3.55 1.34
N GLY A 170 13.95 -4.07 2.54
CA GLY A 170 13.82 -3.30 3.77
C GLY A 170 14.78 -2.11 3.83
N THR A 171 16.05 -2.30 3.43
CA THR A 171 17.03 -1.23 3.37
C THR A 171 16.71 -0.19 2.29
N GLU A 172 16.42 -0.62 1.06
CA GLU A 172 16.05 0.29 -0.03
C GLU A 172 14.80 1.10 0.34
N GLU A 173 13.76 0.45 0.90
CA GLU A 173 12.56 1.14 1.37
C GLU A 173 12.87 2.23 2.39
N GLN A 174 13.59 1.88 3.47
CA GLN A 174 13.80 2.80 4.58
C GLN A 174 14.83 3.89 4.27
N CYS A 175 15.94 3.55 3.63
CA CYS A 175 17.08 4.46 3.44
C CYS A 175 17.03 5.22 2.11
N GLU A 176 16.45 4.67 1.05
CA GLU A 176 16.44 5.33 -0.26
C GLU A 176 15.10 5.99 -0.57
N ILE A 177 13.99 5.29 -0.28
CA ILE A 177 12.65 5.75 -0.68
C ILE A 177 12.07 6.73 0.33
N LEU A 178 12.11 6.36 1.61
CA LEU A 178 11.44 7.11 2.68
C LEU A 178 12.29 8.22 3.28
N ASP A 179 13.62 8.09 3.29
CA ASP A 179 14.51 8.98 4.04
C ASP A 179 14.32 10.46 3.67
N SER A 180 14.27 10.75 2.37
CA SER A 180 14.02 12.11 1.87
C SER A 180 12.66 12.70 2.28
N LEU A 181 11.68 11.87 2.66
CA LEU A 181 10.38 12.35 3.13
C LEU A 181 10.44 12.84 4.58
N TYR A 182 11.26 12.20 5.42
CA TYR A 182 11.47 12.64 6.80
C TYR A 182 12.11 14.02 6.84
N GLY A 183 13.13 14.26 6.01
CA GLY A 183 13.80 15.56 5.91
C GLY A 183 12.94 16.71 5.35
N LYS A 184 11.76 16.43 4.78
CA LYS A 184 10.82 17.45 4.28
C LYS A 184 9.82 17.93 5.33
N LEU A 185 9.71 17.26 6.47
CA LEU A 185 8.78 17.64 7.53
C LEU A 185 9.28 18.90 8.24
N SER A 186 8.36 19.79 8.59
CA SER A 186 8.69 20.84 9.57
C SER A 186 9.02 20.21 10.92
N GLU A 187 9.83 20.88 11.74
CA GLU A 187 10.18 20.42 13.09
C GLU A 187 8.94 20.05 13.93
N LYS A 188 7.87 20.87 13.83
CA LYS A 188 6.59 20.61 14.52
C LYS A 188 5.91 19.33 14.03
N ALA A 189 5.92 19.09 12.71
CA ALA A 189 5.35 17.89 12.13
C ALA A 189 6.19 16.65 12.49
N PHE A 190 7.51 16.76 12.42
CA PHE A 190 8.45 15.69 12.79
C PHE A 190 8.28 15.28 14.27
N GLN A 191 8.35 16.23 15.22
CA GLN A 191 8.15 15.94 16.63
C GLN A 191 6.80 15.27 16.92
N LYS A 192 5.76 15.66 16.18
CA LYS A 192 4.44 15.03 16.34
C LYS A 192 4.39 13.63 15.72
N LEU A 193 4.99 13.41 14.56
CA LEU A 193 5.17 12.08 13.96
C LEU A 193 5.96 11.16 14.90
N GLU A 194 7.03 11.66 15.50
CA GLU A 194 7.83 10.93 16.47
C GLU A 194 7.01 10.53 17.70
N ARG A 195 6.22 11.46 18.24
CA ARG A 195 5.27 11.14 19.33
C ARG A 195 4.23 10.11 18.92
N MET A 196 3.77 10.14 17.66
CA MET A 196 2.84 9.14 17.13
C MET A 196 3.51 7.76 17.09
N ALA A 197 4.67 7.64 16.44
CA ALA A 197 5.41 6.39 16.29
C ALA A 197 5.79 5.77 17.64
N LYS A 198 6.21 6.61 18.61
CA LYS A 198 6.58 6.19 19.97
C LYS A 198 5.35 5.98 20.89
N GLY A 199 4.13 6.20 20.40
CA GLY A 199 2.89 6.06 21.18
C GLY A 199 2.83 6.98 22.41
N LYS A 200 3.36 8.20 22.32
CA LYS A 200 3.42 9.17 23.43
C LYS A 200 2.10 9.96 23.57
N GLY A 201 1.68 10.21 24.81
CA GLY A 201 0.47 11.00 25.10
C GLY A 201 -0.81 10.30 24.60
N ILE A 202 -1.64 11.01 23.83
CA ILE A 202 -2.90 10.47 23.29
C ILE A 202 -2.67 9.30 22.32
N PHE A 203 -1.51 9.23 21.66
CA PHE A 203 -1.19 8.17 20.69
C PHE A 203 -0.98 6.81 21.33
N ARG A 204 -0.80 6.74 22.66
CA ARG A 204 -0.69 5.49 23.41
C ARG A 204 -1.93 4.59 23.27
N PHE A 205 -3.08 5.18 22.97
CA PHE A 205 -4.35 4.49 22.76
C PHE A 205 -4.53 4.00 21.32
N GLY A 206 -3.79 4.60 20.37
CA GLY A 206 -3.83 4.22 18.98
C GLY A 206 -2.74 3.21 18.60
N VAL A 207 -1.56 3.28 19.25
CA VAL A 207 -0.39 2.45 18.94
C VAL A 207 -0.14 1.42 20.06
N PRO A 208 -0.31 0.11 19.78
CA PRO A 208 -0.04 -0.97 20.72
C PRO A 208 1.38 -0.91 21.28
N LYS A 209 1.58 -1.31 22.55
CA LYS A 209 2.90 -1.21 23.22
C LYS A 209 4.02 -1.95 22.47
N ASN A 210 3.72 -3.11 21.91
CA ASN A 210 4.65 -3.95 21.14
C ASN A 210 4.95 -3.41 19.72
N LEU A 211 4.26 -2.36 19.28
CA LEU A 211 4.44 -1.69 17.99
C LEU A 211 4.84 -0.21 18.19
N ARG A 212 5.42 0.14 19.33
CA ARG A 212 5.95 1.50 19.53
C ARG A 212 7.38 1.53 19.02
N PHE A 213 7.65 2.53 18.20
CA PHE A 213 8.99 2.79 17.71
C PHE A 213 9.94 3.13 18.86
N GLU A 214 11.16 2.61 18.78
CA GLU A 214 12.28 2.90 19.67
C GLU A 214 13.46 3.30 18.77
N GLY A 215 14.15 4.40 19.08
CA GLY A 215 15.22 4.95 18.23
C GLY A 215 14.94 6.35 17.70
N ASP A 216 15.76 6.79 16.75
CA ASP A 216 15.61 8.07 16.04
C ASP A 216 14.89 7.84 14.71
N LEU A 217 13.87 8.67 14.42
CA LEU A 217 13.15 8.57 13.15
C LEU A 217 13.94 9.10 11.96
N TYR A 218 15.00 9.90 12.17
CA TYR A 218 15.90 10.29 11.07
C TYR A 218 16.88 9.19 10.69
N ASP A 219 17.20 8.28 11.61
CA ASP A 219 18.11 7.17 11.35
C ASP A 219 17.39 6.03 10.60
N CYS A 220 17.76 5.81 9.34
CA CYS A 220 17.15 4.77 8.54
C CYS A 220 17.46 3.36 9.06
N GLU A 221 18.63 3.15 9.65
CA GLU A 221 19.01 1.86 10.27
C GLU A 221 18.14 1.58 11.50
N ALA A 222 17.83 2.60 12.30
CA ALA A 222 16.87 2.46 13.40
C ALA A 222 15.46 2.08 12.90
N ARG A 223 15.03 2.59 11.73
CA ARG A 223 13.76 2.19 11.11
C ARG A 223 13.77 0.75 10.61
N ILE A 224 14.88 0.30 10.05
CA ILE A 224 15.09 -1.10 9.62
C ILE A 224 15.09 -2.04 10.83
N ASP A 225 15.85 -1.70 11.88
CA ASP A 225 15.86 -2.46 13.13
C ASP A 225 14.46 -2.57 13.69
N TYR A 226 13.70 -1.47 13.77
CA TYR A 226 12.33 -1.52 14.25
C TYR A 226 11.43 -2.50 13.47
N GLY A 227 11.58 -2.57 12.14
CA GLY A 227 10.88 -3.55 11.31
C GLY A 227 11.19 -4.99 11.70
N THR A 228 12.46 -5.29 11.94
CA THR A 228 12.95 -6.66 12.23
C THR A 228 12.84 -7.04 13.70
N SER A 229 13.02 -6.11 14.64
CA SER A 229 13.08 -6.35 16.08
C SER A 229 11.73 -6.18 16.78
N LYS A 230 10.80 -5.40 16.21
CA LYS A 230 9.46 -5.17 16.78
C LYS A 230 8.34 -5.69 15.90
N ILE A 231 8.27 -5.28 14.63
CA ILE A 231 7.14 -5.63 13.77
C ILE A 231 7.18 -7.12 13.40
N LEU A 232 8.34 -7.64 13.01
CA LEU A 232 8.46 -9.03 12.56
C LEU A 232 8.04 -10.05 13.65
N PRO A 233 8.43 -9.94 14.93
CA PRO A 233 7.92 -10.83 15.98
C PRO A 233 6.39 -10.80 16.13
N VAL A 234 5.77 -9.62 15.96
CA VAL A 234 4.30 -9.49 15.98
C VAL A 234 3.69 -10.20 14.78
N TYR A 235 4.28 -10.02 13.60
CA TYR A 235 3.89 -10.73 12.38
C TYR A 235 3.96 -12.26 12.55
N LEU A 236 5.10 -12.78 13.01
CA LEU A 236 5.34 -14.21 13.20
C LEU A 236 4.46 -14.83 14.29
N THR A 237 3.95 -14.05 15.24
CA THR A 237 2.95 -14.53 16.20
C THR A 237 1.62 -14.86 15.52
N LYS A 238 1.27 -14.13 14.46
CA LYS A 238 0.06 -14.37 13.66
C LYS A 238 0.25 -15.48 12.63
N TYR A 239 1.48 -15.70 12.16
CA TYR A 239 1.83 -16.73 11.17
C TYR A 239 2.98 -17.62 11.66
N PRO A 240 2.74 -18.53 12.62
CA PRO A 240 3.80 -19.36 13.19
C PRO A 240 4.52 -20.25 12.17
N SER A 241 3.85 -20.63 11.07
CA SER A 241 4.46 -21.40 9.97
C SER A 241 5.57 -20.66 9.22
N GLN A 242 5.76 -19.37 9.51
CA GLN A 242 6.81 -18.53 8.94
C GLN A 242 7.99 -18.33 9.90
N LYS A 243 7.92 -18.89 11.12
CA LYS A 243 9.08 -19.01 12.00
C LYS A 243 9.86 -20.22 11.50
N ASN A 244 10.95 -19.98 10.77
CA ASN A 244 11.89 -21.03 10.42
C ASN A 244 12.34 -21.81 11.67
#